data_AF-A0A6N4X326-F1
#
_entry.id   AF-A0A6N4X326-F1
#
_cell.length_a   1.000
_cell.length_b   1.000
_cell.length_c   1.000
_cell.angle_alpha   90.00
_cell.angle_beta   90.00
_cell.angle_gamma   90.00
#
_symmetry.space_group_name_H-M   'P 1'
#
loop_
_entity.id
_entity.type
_entity.pdbx_description
1 polymer ?
#
loop_
_entity_poly.entity_id
_entity_poly.type
_entity_poly.pdbx_seq_one_letter_code
_entity_poly.pdbx_strand_id
1 'polypeptide(L)'
;MLKKNDEKISSFLFIIVLPILLFAMTYYGFESSYTRLKTSQKVPDFLFTSVYAYRIIPNYLSIYMTDGMEYMINNYLTFFKDFLSKNGTPFYHGLFAMNSFFMILSSVIINHLLQFKTLGFVLNNNVRRIVHLLSIFFIVITQYAPTNCDTIALFFYLLGVLVTLKYLHTGKKIFYYWLIAIIFVSTFVRETACLNIAFYAAVLFCLDDIKKGNFKLFLGVTPLVIAFILPYLGLRSLINEESTTFVEGFYINRNFESPFNLAGLFFACIVLYFIYKLCITHKNKMVFKNYLFFSSPYLLMVTMVGLFWEVRLFLPLIITGIIISYHQFTDTIAER
;
A
#
# COMPACT_ATOMS: atom_id res chain seq x y z
N MET A 1 12.38 -20.61 -29.55
CA MET A 1 12.95 -20.68 -28.19
C MET A 1 13.53 -19.34 -27.73
N LEU A 2 14.27 -18.63 -28.58
CA LEU A 2 14.83 -17.29 -28.31
C LEU A 2 13.78 -16.23 -27.91
N LYS A 3 12.72 -16.03 -28.72
CA LYS A 3 11.63 -15.08 -28.40
C LYS A 3 11.00 -15.28 -27.01
N LYS A 4 10.86 -16.52 -26.55
CA LYS A 4 10.27 -16.85 -25.23
C LYS A 4 11.25 -16.56 -24.09
N ASN A 5 12.56 -16.64 -24.35
CA ASN A 5 13.59 -16.23 -23.40
C ASN A 5 13.71 -14.70 -23.35
N ASP A 6 13.66 -14.03 -24.50
CA ASP A 6 13.70 -12.56 -24.60
C ASP A 6 12.50 -11.92 -23.88
N GLU A 7 11.30 -12.51 -24.00
CA GLU A 7 10.12 -12.05 -23.27
C GLU A 7 10.23 -12.26 -21.75
N LYS A 8 10.82 -13.38 -21.31
CA LYS A 8 11.07 -13.64 -19.88
C LYS A 8 12.10 -12.68 -19.30
N ILE A 9 13.19 -12.43 -20.03
CA ILE A 9 14.24 -11.48 -19.64
C ILE A 9 13.68 -10.07 -19.61
N SER A 10 12.94 -9.65 -20.65
CA SER A 10 12.26 -8.36 -20.70
C SER A 10 11.29 -8.18 -19.54
N SER A 11 10.53 -9.22 -19.19
CA SER A 11 9.59 -9.18 -18.05
C SER A 11 10.32 -9.11 -16.71
N PHE A 12 11.43 -9.84 -16.54
CA PHE A 12 12.27 -9.78 -15.34
C PHE A 12 12.88 -8.39 -15.15
N LEU A 13 13.49 -7.83 -16.21
CA LEU A 13 14.06 -6.49 -16.19
C LEU A 13 13.00 -5.44 -15.84
N PHE A 14 11.79 -5.58 -16.39
CA PHE A 14 10.72 -4.61 -16.21
C PHE A 14 10.03 -4.70 -14.85
N ILE A 15 9.79 -5.91 -14.34
CA ILE A 15 9.03 -6.14 -13.10
C ILE A 15 9.93 -6.06 -11.86
N ILE A 16 11.21 -6.40 -11.98
CA ILE A 16 12.13 -6.53 -10.84
C ILE A 16 13.23 -5.49 -10.90
N VAL A 17 14.03 -5.46 -11.97
CA VAL A 17 15.22 -4.60 -12.04
C VAL A 17 14.85 -3.12 -12.09
N LEU A 18 13.90 -2.74 -12.94
CA LEU A 18 13.50 -1.34 -13.09
C LEU A 18 12.93 -0.72 -11.80
N PRO A 19 11.99 -1.35 -11.07
CA PRO A 19 11.55 -0.84 -9.78
C PRO A 19 12.68 -0.66 -8.78
N ILE A 20 13.63 -1.61 -8.69
CA ILE A 20 14.79 -1.49 -7.79
C ILE A 20 15.64 -0.27 -8.16
N LEU A 21 15.93 -0.08 -9.46
CA LEU A 21 16.73 1.05 -9.93
C LEU A 21 16.07 2.40 -9.62
N LEU A 22 14.77 2.52 -9.91
CA LEU A 22 13.99 3.73 -9.61
C LEU A 22 13.94 4.01 -8.10
N PHE A 23 13.79 2.96 -7.30
CA PHE A 23 13.80 3.06 -5.84
C PHE A 23 15.17 3.48 -5.30
N ALA A 24 16.25 2.91 -5.85
CA ALA A 24 17.63 3.29 -5.51
C ALA A 24 17.93 4.74 -5.87
N MET A 25 17.50 5.20 -7.05
CA MET A 25 17.60 6.61 -7.45
C MET A 25 16.85 7.51 -6.46
N THR A 26 15.73 7.07 -5.92
CA THR A 26 14.96 7.87 -4.96
C THR A 26 15.59 7.90 -3.58
N TYR A 27 16.13 6.78 -3.10
CA TYR A 27 16.75 6.71 -1.78
C TYR A 27 18.15 7.35 -1.73
N TYR A 28 18.94 7.22 -2.78
CA TYR A 28 20.33 7.69 -2.78
C TYR A 28 20.55 8.93 -3.65
N GLY A 29 19.71 9.15 -4.67
CA GLY A 29 19.83 10.28 -5.59
C GLY A 29 19.02 11.52 -5.19
N PHE A 30 17.86 11.36 -4.54
CA PHE A 30 17.12 12.47 -3.97
C PHE A 30 17.43 12.62 -2.47
N GLU A 31 17.72 13.85 -2.02
CA GLU A 31 17.74 14.14 -0.59
C GLU A 31 16.31 14.11 -0.06
N SER A 32 16.00 13.07 0.73
CA SER A 32 14.70 12.98 1.38
C SER A 32 14.52 14.17 2.33
N SER A 33 13.29 14.66 2.44
CA SER A 33 12.93 15.76 3.35
C SER A 33 13.14 15.40 4.83
N TYR A 34 13.42 14.13 5.12
CA TYR A 34 13.62 13.55 6.45
C TYR A 34 15.08 13.13 6.64
N THR A 35 16.00 14.09 6.50
CA THR A 35 17.45 13.92 6.70
C THR A 35 17.82 13.24 8.01
N ARG A 36 16.97 13.35 9.05
CA ARG A 36 17.14 12.67 10.34
C ARG A 36 17.27 11.14 10.22
N LEU A 37 16.53 10.51 9.30
CA LEU A 37 16.60 9.05 9.08
C LEU A 37 17.91 8.61 8.42
N LYS A 38 18.49 9.48 7.58
CA LYS A 38 19.76 9.24 6.89
C LYS A 38 20.96 9.31 7.84
N THR A 39 20.81 10.02 8.97
CA THR A 39 21.85 10.21 9.99
C THR A 39 21.74 9.28 11.20
N SER A 40 20.60 8.61 11.40
CA SER A 40 20.40 7.72 12.54
C SER A 40 21.18 6.42 12.39
N GLN A 41 22.14 6.15 13.28
CA GLN A 41 22.93 4.91 13.25
C GLN A 41 22.12 3.67 13.69
N LYS A 42 21.15 3.87 14.59
CA LYS A 42 20.24 2.84 15.10
C LYS A 42 18.79 3.17 14.75
N VAL A 43 17.91 2.18 14.86
CA VAL A 43 16.46 2.37 14.75
C VAL A 43 16.05 3.47 15.74
N PRO A 44 15.45 4.58 15.28
CA PRO A 44 15.10 5.67 16.18
C PRO A 44 14.04 5.27 17.22
N ASP A 45 14.25 5.68 18.47
CA ASP A 45 13.34 5.36 19.59
C ASP A 45 11.92 5.87 19.36
N PHE A 46 11.75 6.94 18.57
CA PHE A 46 10.42 7.47 18.25
C PHE A 46 9.53 6.45 17.51
N LEU A 47 10.10 5.47 16.80
CA LEU A 47 9.36 4.41 16.12
C LEU A 47 8.67 3.44 17.10
N PHE A 48 9.14 3.39 18.36
CA PHE A 48 8.55 2.58 19.43
C PHE A 48 7.64 3.40 20.35
N THR A 49 7.45 4.69 20.07
CA THR A 49 6.61 5.58 20.87
C THR A 49 5.36 6.02 20.11
N SER A 50 4.31 6.44 20.82
CA SER A 50 3.09 7.02 20.26
C SER A 50 2.37 6.10 19.25
N VAL A 51 1.92 6.62 18.10
CA VAL A 51 1.15 5.92 17.07
C VAL A 51 1.98 4.87 16.33
N TYR A 52 3.30 4.99 16.30
CA TYR A 52 4.20 4.04 15.62
C TYR A 52 4.45 2.76 16.43
N ALA A 53 4.23 2.80 17.75
CA ALA A 53 4.41 1.65 18.64
C ALA A 53 3.52 0.45 18.24
N TYR A 54 2.34 0.73 17.69
CA TYR A 54 1.38 -0.29 17.25
C TYR A 54 1.81 -1.03 15.97
N ARG A 55 2.87 -0.56 15.28
CA ARG A 55 3.39 -1.16 14.03
C ARG A 55 4.45 -2.21 14.30
N ILE A 56 4.07 -3.26 15.01
CA ILE A 56 4.96 -4.32 15.50
C ILE A 56 5.83 -4.92 14.39
N ILE A 57 5.21 -5.39 13.29
CA ILE A 57 5.94 -6.14 12.25
C ILE A 57 7.03 -5.26 11.60
N PRO A 58 6.73 -4.06 11.08
CA PRO A 58 7.73 -3.14 10.54
C PRO A 58 8.84 -2.78 11.52
N ASN A 59 8.51 -2.58 12.80
CA ASN A 59 9.49 -2.14 13.80
C ASN A 59 10.51 -3.23 14.10
N TYR A 60 10.06 -4.45 14.40
CA TYR A 60 10.96 -5.59 14.63
C TYR A 60 11.75 -5.95 13.38
N LEU A 61 11.11 -5.95 12.20
CA LEU A 61 11.82 -6.25 10.96
C LEU A 61 12.91 -5.20 10.68
N SER A 62 12.66 -3.93 10.99
CA SER A 62 13.65 -2.87 10.85
C SER A 62 14.86 -3.07 11.78
N ILE A 63 14.68 -3.58 13.00
CA ILE A 63 15.80 -3.93 13.90
C ILE A 63 16.65 -5.01 13.26
N TYR A 64 16.04 -6.14 12.90
CA TYR A 64 16.78 -7.27 12.31
C TYR A 64 17.51 -6.90 11.02
N MET A 65 16.91 -6.06 10.18
CA MET A 65 17.55 -5.59 8.95
C MET A 65 18.69 -4.61 9.22
N THR A 66 18.60 -3.82 10.29
CA THR A 66 19.69 -2.90 10.69
C THR A 66 20.88 -3.70 11.21
N ASP A 67 20.65 -4.62 12.14
CA ASP A 67 21.69 -5.48 12.71
C ASP A 67 22.34 -6.36 11.62
N GLY A 68 21.52 -6.91 10.72
CA GLY A 68 21.98 -7.67 9.57
C GLY A 68 22.84 -6.84 8.63
N MET A 69 22.46 -5.60 8.33
CA MET A 69 23.27 -4.70 7.51
C MET A 69 24.56 -4.28 8.20
N GLU A 70 24.53 -4.00 9.49
CA GLU A 70 25.73 -3.68 10.26
C GLU A 70 26.74 -4.84 10.24
N TYR A 71 26.25 -6.06 10.47
CA TYR A 71 27.06 -7.27 10.38
C TYR A 71 27.64 -7.49 8.97
N MET A 72 26.82 -7.28 7.93
CA MET A 72 27.25 -7.41 6.53
C MET A 72 28.30 -6.37 6.14
N ILE A 73 28.12 -5.10 6.55
CA ILE A 73 29.06 -4.00 6.27
C ILE A 73 30.41 -4.26 6.95
N ASN A 74 30.40 -4.76 8.18
CA ASN A 74 31.62 -4.97 8.95
C ASN A 74 32.39 -6.24 8.56
N ASN A 75 31.71 -7.31 8.12
CA ASN A 75 32.37 -8.60 7.87
C ASN A 75 32.55 -8.97 6.39
N TYR A 76 31.60 -8.61 5.52
CA TYR A 76 31.58 -9.09 4.12
C TYR A 76 31.74 -7.98 3.09
N LEU A 77 31.28 -6.76 3.40
CA LEU A 77 31.30 -5.59 2.50
C LEU A 77 32.36 -4.57 2.91
N THR A 78 33.43 -5.01 3.57
CA THR A 78 34.52 -4.13 4.06
C THR A 78 35.12 -3.29 2.94
N PHE A 79 35.19 -3.82 1.72
CA PHE A 79 35.64 -3.11 0.51
C PHE A 79 34.69 -1.97 0.07
N PHE A 80 33.39 -2.08 0.34
CA PHE A 80 32.38 -1.07 0.03
C PHE A 80 32.04 -0.15 1.21
N LYS A 81 32.71 -0.34 2.35
CA LYS A 81 32.41 0.34 3.61
C LYS A 81 32.48 1.86 3.48
N ASP A 82 33.50 2.38 2.79
CA ASP A 82 33.69 3.83 2.59
C ASP A 82 32.60 4.44 1.69
N PHE A 83 32.11 3.67 0.72
CA PHE A 83 31.01 4.11 -0.13
C PHE A 83 29.67 4.10 0.62
N LEU A 84 29.41 3.07 1.42
CA LEU A 84 28.17 2.94 2.18
C LEU A 84 28.10 3.99 3.30
N SER A 85 29.17 4.16 4.07
CA SER A 85 29.24 5.17 5.14
C SER A 85 29.06 6.60 4.64
N LYS A 86 29.48 6.89 3.40
CA LYS A 86 29.27 8.20 2.75
C LYS A 86 27.80 8.44 2.35
N ASN A 87 27.06 7.39 2.03
CA ASN A 87 25.71 7.50 1.47
C ASN A 87 24.58 7.27 2.49
N GLY A 88 24.89 6.76 3.68
CA GLY A 88 23.94 6.63 4.77
C GLY A 88 24.47 5.80 5.94
N THR A 89 23.56 5.48 6.86
CA THR A 89 23.84 4.60 8.01
C THR A 89 23.41 3.16 7.74
N PRO A 90 23.88 2.18 8.54
CA PRO A 90 23.39 0.80 8.46
C PRO A 90 21.86 0.70 8.54
N PHE A 91 21.22 1.52 9.39
CA PHE A 91 19.77 1.65 9.47
C PHE A 91 19.16 2.11 8.14
N TYR A 92 19.71 3.15 7.51
CA TYR A 92 19.20 3.65 6.23
C TYR A 92 19.31 2.61 5.11
N HIS A 93 20.42 1.87 5.06
CA HIS A 93 20.60 0.79 4.10
C HIS A 93 19.70 -0.42 4.38
N GLY A 94 19.48 -0.76 5.66
CA GLY A 94 18.55 -1.81 6.07
C GLY A 94 17.11 -1.47 5.72
N LEU A 95 16.71 -0.21 5.94
CA LEU A 95 15.43 0.33 5.51
C LEU A 95 15.26 0.24 4.00
N PHE A 96 16.27 0.64 3.22
CA PHE A 96 16.27 0.51 1.77
C PHE A 96 16.12 -0.94 1.32
N ALA A 97 16.88 -1.88 1.91
CA ALA A 97 16.84 -3.29 1.55
C ALA A 97 15.46 -3.90 1.81
N MET A 98 14.90 -3.64 3.00
CA MET A 98 13.58 -4.08 3.39
C MET A 98 12.50 -3.52 2.45
N ASN A 99 12.49 -2.21 2.24
CA ASN A 99 11.49 -1.57 1.39
C ASN A 99 11.61 -2.00 -0.07
N SER A 100 12.84 -2.21 -0.57
CA SER A 100 13.07 -2.74 -1.92
C SER A 100 12.49 -4.14 -2.09
N PHE A 101 12.64 -5.02 -1.09
CA PHE A 101 12.09 -6.36 -1.12
C PHE A 101 10.56 -6.35 -1.27
N PHE A 102 9.86 -5.61 -0.40
CA PHE A 102 8.39 -5.51 -0.47
C PHE A 102 7.90 -4.73 -1.68
N MET A 103 8.72 -3.81 -2.21
CA MET A 103 8.44 -3.11 -3.46
C MET A 103 8.47 -4.07 -4.66
N ILE A 104 9.45 -4.97 -4.74
CA ILE A 104 9.50 -6.00 -5.79
C ILE A 104 8.26 -6.90 -5.69
N LEU A 105 7.91 -7.36 -4.50
CA LEU A 105 6.72 -8.18 -4.29
C LEU A 105 5.43 -7.44 -4.72
N SER A 106 5.32 -6.16 -4.37
CA SER A 106 4.20 -5.30 -4.80
C SER A 106 4.16 -5.17 -6.32
N SER A 107 5.29 -4.97 -6.98
CA SER A 107 5.42 -4.91 -8.43
C SER A 107 4.95 -6.21 -9.11
N VAL A 108 5.33 -7.36 -8.56
CA VAL A 108 4.91 -8.68 -9.04
C VAL A 108 3.38 -8.84 -8.90
N ILE A 109 2.81 -8.45 -7.76
CA ILE A 109 1.35 -8.50 -7.54
C ILE A 109 0.62 -7.58 -8.50
N ILE A 110 1.08 -6.34 -8.70
CA ILE A 110 0.47 -5.40 -9.66
C ILE A 110 0.47 -6.00 -11.07
N ASN A 111 1.59 -6.57 -11.50
CA ASN A 111 1.65 -7.23 -12.80
C ASN A 111 0.66 -8.41 -12.89
N HIS A 112 0.52 -9.21 -11.83
CA HIS A 112 -0.47 -10.29 -11.80
C HIS A 112 -1.92 -9.75 -11.83
N LEU A 113 -2.21 -8.66 -11.11
CA LEU A 113 -3.51 -7.99 -11.11
C LEU A 113 -3.89 -7.47 -12.50
N LEU A 114 -2.92 -6.86 -13.20
CA LEU A 114 -3.11 -6.34 -14.56
C LEU A 114 -3.18 -7.43 -15.63
N GLN A 115 -2.79 -8.68 -15.32
CA GLN A 115 -3.00 -9.83 -16.20
C GLN A 115 -4.33 -10.55 -15.94
N PHE A 116 -4.93 -10.33 -14.76
CA PHE A 116 -6.10 -11.06 -14.31
C PHE A 116 -7.40 -10.44 -14.83
N LYS A 117 -8.00 -11.09 -15.85
CA LYS A 117 -9.31 -10.76 -16.45
C LYS A 117 -9.49 -9.24 -16.68
N THR A 118 -8.64 -8.69 -17.54
CA THR A 118 -8.64 -7.28 -17.92
C THR A 118 -9.52 -6.98 -19.12
N LEU A 119 -10.02 -5.74 -19.20
CA LEU A 119 -10.81 -5.25 -20.33
C LEU A 119 -10.02 -5.38 -21.65
N GLY A 120 -10.71 -5.62 -22.76
CA GLY A 120 -10.12 -5.87 -24.08
C GLY A 120 -9.09 -4.83 -24.57
N PHE A 121 -9.17 -3.59 -24.10
CA PHE A 121 -8.20 -2.53 -24.42
C PHE A 121 -6.82 -2.73 -23.74
N VAL A 122 -6.78 -3.41 -22.59
CA VAL A 122 -5.56 -3.73 -21.82
C VAL A 122 -5.04 -5.14 -22.13
N LEU A 123 -5.71 -5.89 -23.01
CA LEU A 123 -5.10 -7.07 -23.64
C LEU A 123 -3.83 -6.70 -24.42
N ASN A 124 -3.71 -5.45 -24.86
CA ASN A 124 -2.47 -4.95 -25.46
C ASN A 124 -1.36 -4.91 -24.41
N ASN A 125 -0.35 -5.76 -24.60
CA ASN A 125 0.84 -5.85 -23.73
C ASN A 125 1.52 -4.49 -23.49
N ASN A 126 1.49 -3.56 -24.46
CA ASN A 126 2.12 -2.26 -24.32
C ASN A 126 1.38 -1.36 -23.34
N VAL A 127 0.05 -1.32 -23.41
CA VAL A 127 -0.77 -0.54 -22.47
C VAL A 127 -0.59 -1.09 -21.05
N ARG A 128 -0.57 -2.42 -20.89
CA ARG A 128 -0.32 -3.06 -19.59
C ARG A 128 1.03 -2.66 -19.00
N ARG A 129 2.09 -2.65 -19.82
CA ARG A 129 3.43 -2.21 -19.40
C ARG A 129 3.41 -0.74 -18.98
N ILE A 130 2.77 0.15 -19.75
CA ILE A 130 2.67 1.58 -19.39
C ILE A 130 1.94 1.77 -18.05
N VAL A 131 0.83 1.07 -17.83
CA VAL A 131 0.06 1.16 -16.58
C VAL A 131 0.85 0.62 -15.39
N HIS A 132 1.58 -0.49 -15.58
CA HIS A 132 2.48 -1.02 -14.55
C HIS A 132 3.59 -0.02 -14.23
N LEU A 133 4.27 0.53 -15.25
CA LEU A 133 5.32 1.54 -15.07
C LEU A 133 4.80 2.76 -14.31
N LEU A 134 3.62 3.25 -14.68
CA LEU A 134 2.98 4.40 -14.01
C LEU A 134 2.68 4.07 -12.54
N SER A 135 2.20 2.87 -12.25
CA SER A 135 1.95 2.41 -10.88
C SER A 135 3.24 2.36 -10.06
N ILE A 136 4.32 1.81 -10.63
CA ILE A 136 5.65 1.80 -10.01
C ILE A 136 6.13 3.22 -9.77
N PHE A 137 5.96 4.12 -10.74
CA PHE A 137 6.38 5.52 -10.61
C PHE A 137 5.64 6.24 -9.47
N PHE A 138 4.32 6.03 -9.33
CA PHE A 138 3.55 6.57 -8.20
C PHE A 138 4.04 6.03 -6.86
N ILE A 139 4.40 4.74 -6.77
CA ILE A 139 4.95 4.18 -5.54
C ILE A 139 6.31 4.81 -5.24
N VAL A 140 7.19 4.94 -6.24
CA VAL A 140 8.54 5.48 -6.05
C VAL A 140 8.50 6.96 -5.67
N ILE A 141 7.73 7.79 -6.39
CA ILE A 141 7.71 9.24 -6.14
C ILE A 141 7.13 9.58 -4.76
N THR A 142 6.19 8.77 -4.25
CA THR A 142 5.60 8.98 -2.92
C THR A 142 6.52 8.57 -1.78
N GLN A 143 7.67 7.95 -2.08
CA GLN A 143 8.67 7.51 -1.11
C GLN A 143 9.76 8.57 -0.86
N TYR A 144 9.50 9.83 -1.25
CA TYR A 144 10.33 10.98 -0.89
C TYR A 144 10.48 11.16 0.63
N ALA A 145 9.60 10.55 1.41
CA ALA A 145 9.68 10.45 2.86
C ALA A 145 9.66 8.95 3.23
N PRO A 146 10.84 8.31 3.34
CA PRO A 146 10.93 6.87 3.52
C PRO A 146 10.48 6.47 4.92
N THR A 147 9.65 5.43 5.02
CA THR A 147 9.24 4.84 6.30
C THR A 147 9.41 3.33 6.27
N ASN A 148 9.51 2.71 7.43
CA ASN A 148 9.67 1.25 7.57
C ASN A 148 8.39 0.47 7.26
N CYS A 149 7.22 1.11 7.23
CA CYS A 149 5.94 0.40 7.12
C CYS A 149 5.24 0.53 5.77
N ASP A 150 5.50 1.58 4.96
CA ASP A 150 4.67 1.91 3.81
C ASP A 150 4.65 0.82 2.72
N THR A 151 5.83 0.32 2.34
CA THR A 151 5.93 -0.69 1.26
C THR A 151 5.40 -2.05 1.71
N ILE A 152 5.57 -2.40 2.99
CA ILE A 152 5.03 -3.60 3.61
C ILE A 152 3.50 -3.53 3.63
N ALA A 153 2.94 -2.41 4.10
CA ALA A 153 1.50 -2.18 4.14
C ALA A 153 0.90 -2.22 2.73
N LEU A 154 1.57 -1.62 1.74
CA LEU A 154 1.15 -1.67 0.34
C LEU A 154 1.13 -3.11 -0.21
N PHE A 155 2.14 -3.91 0.10
CA PHE A 155 2.19 -5.31 -0.32
C PHE A 155 0.98 -6.11 0.21
N PHE A 156 0.71 -6.05 1.51
CA PHE A 156 -0.43 -6.76 2.11
C PHE A 156 -1.78 -6.23 1.63
N TYR A 157 -1.86 -4.93 1.35
CA TYR A 157 -3.03 -4.31 0.73
C TYR A 157 -3.28 -4.86 -0.68
N LEU A 158 -2.27 -4.83 -1.56
CA LEU A 158 -2.39 -5.36 -2.93
C LEU A 158 -2.68 -6.86 -2.95
N LEU A 159 -2.12 -7.62 -2.01
CA LEU A 159 -2.43 -9.03 -1.83
C LEU A 159 -3.91 -9.23 -1.47
N GLY A 160 -4.45 -8.41 -0.56
CA GLY A 160 -5.87 -8.40 -0.21
C GLY A 160 -6.78 -8.08 -1.40
N VAL A 161 -6.41 -7.09 -2.21
CA VAL A 161 -7.09 -6.75 -3.47
C VAL A 161 -7.10 -7.95 -4.43
N LEU A 162 -5.96 -8.60 -4.64
CA LEU A 162 -5.83 -9.78 -5.51
C LEU A 162 -6.70 -10.94 -5.03
N VAL A 163 -6.68 -11.23 -3.74
CA VAL A 163 -7.49 -12.31 -3.15
C VAL A 163 -8.99 -12.00 -3.25
N THR A 164 -9.38 -10.74 -3.06
CA THR A 164 -10.77 -10.28 -3.24
C THR A 164 -11.26 -10.47 -4.67
N LEU A 165 -10.45 -10.09 -5.67
CA LEU A 165 -10.79 -10.31 -7.08
C LEU A 165 -10.84 -11.80 -7.44
N LYS A 166 -9.92 -12.62 -6.89
CA LYS A 166 -9.97 -14.08 -7.07
C LYS A 166 -11.23 -14.68 -6.45
N TYR A 167 -11.64 -14.21 -5.27
CA TYR A 167 -12.89 -14.63 -4.63
C TYR A 167 -14.10 -14.31 -5.50
N LEU A 168 -14.18 -13.07 -6.03
CA LEU A 168 -15.28 -12.64 -6.90
C LEU A 168 -15.44 -13.57 -8.13
N HIS A 169 -14.33 -13.89 -8.80
CA HIS A 169 -14.36 -14.64 -10.06
C HIS A 169 -14.47 -16.16 -9.89
N THR A 170 -14.01 -16.72 -8.77
CA THR A 170 -14.02 -18.17 -8.56
C THR A 170 -15.13 -18.64 -7.62
N GLY A 171 -15.68 -17.75 -6.80
CA GLY A 171 -16.68 -18.06 -5.77
C GLY A 171 -16.19 -19.01 -4.67
N LYS A 172 -14.89 -19.36 -4.63
CA LYS A 172 -14.35 -20.32 -3.66
C LYS A 172 -14.15 -19.66 -2.30
N LYS A 173 -14.80 -20.19 -1.26
CA LYS A 173 -14.70 -19.71 0.13
C LYS A 173 -13.27 -19.71 0.68
N ILE A 174 -12.36 -20.51 0.11
CA ILE A 174 -10.95 -20.52 0.53
C ILE A 174 -10.32 -19.12 0.44
N PHE A 175 -10.60 -18.35 -0.62
CA PHE A 175 -10.06 -17.00 -0.80
C PHE A 175 -10.59 -16.02 0.24
N TYR A 176 -11.81 -16.24 0.74
CA TYR A 176 -12.38 -15.42 1.81
C TYR A 176 -11.64 -15.65 3.15
N TYR A 177 -11.31 -16.90 3.48
CA TYR A 177 -10.50 -17.20 4.68
C TYR A 177 -9.07 -16.65 4.57
N TRP A 178 -8.47 -16.71 3.38
CA TRP A 178 -7.19 -16.05 3.13
C TRP A 178 -7.26 -14.53 3.32
N LEU A 179 -8.35 -13.89 2.88
CA LEU A 179 -8.55 -12.46 3.08
C LEU A 179 -8.63 -12.10 4.57
N ILE A 180 -9.35 -12.89 5.37
CA ILE A 180 -9.41 -12.73 6.83
C ILE A 180 -8.01 -12.79 7.44
N ALA A 181 -7.22 -13.80 7.09
CA ALA A 181 -5.86 -13.95 7.59
C ALA A 181 -4.95 -12.78 7.19
N ILE A 182 -5.07 -12.31 5.93
CA ILE A 182 -4.30 -11.16 5.44
C ILE A 182 -4.67 -9.90 6.21
N ILE A 183 -5.95 -9.63 6.49
CA ILE A 183 -6.37 -8.44 7.24
C ILE A 183 -5.86 -8.51 8.67
N PHE A 184 -5.95 -9.67 9.30
CA PHE A 184 -5.43 -9.88 10.65
C PHE A 184 -3.93 -9.55 10.74
N VAL A 185 -3.12 -10.14 9.86
CA VAL A 185 -1.66 -9.90 9.82
C VAL A 185 -1.34 -8.45 9.42
N SER A 186 -2.04 -7.92 8.42
CA SER A 186 -1.84 -6.55 7.92
C SER A 186 -2.13 -5.49 8.99
N THR A 187 -3.03 -5.78 9.94
CA THR A 187 -3.32 -4.87 11.06
C THR A 187 -2.11 -4.66 11.98
N PHE A 188 -1.26 -5.68 12.15
CA PHE A 188 0.03 -5.55 12.88
C PHE A 188 1.09 -4.78 12.10
N VAL A 189 0.90 -4.58 10.80
CA VAL A 189 1.77 -3.76 9.96
C VAL A 189 1.32 -2.31 10.02
N ARG A 190 0.03 -2.06 9.76
CA ARG A 190 -0.57 -0.73 9.74
C ARG A 190 -2.10 -0.79 9.70
N GLU A 191 -2.73 0.24 10.23
CA GLU A 191 -4.19 0.44 10.26
C GLU A 191 -4.81 0.59 8.85
N THR A 192 -3.98 0.86 7.83
CA THR A 192 -4.38 0.92 6.42
C THR A 192 -4.99 -0.40 5.91
N ALA A 193 -4.87 -1.51 6.67
CA ALA A 193 -5.57 -2.76 6.42
C ALA A 193 -7.10 -2.61 6.29
N CYS A 194 -7.70 -1.58 6.93
CA CYS A 194 -9.13 -1.28 6.80
C CYS A 194 -9.57 -1.02 5.34
N LEU A 195 -8.66 -0.54 4.48
CA LEU A 195 -8.94 -0.31 3.06
C LEU A 195 -9.21 -1.61 2.28
N ASN A 196 -8.70 -2.76 2.74
CA ASN A 196 -9.05 -4.06 2.17
C ASN A 196 -10.52 -4.42 2.44
N ILE A 197 -11.03 -4.09 3.62
CA ILE A 197 -12.44 -4.27 3.98
C ILE A 197 -13.31 -3.37 3.08
N ALA A 198 -12.91 -2.11 2.94
CA ALA A 198 -13.59 -1.15 2.06
C ALA A 198 -13.62 -1.64 0.60
N PHE A 199 -12.52 -2.22 0.11
CA PHE A 199 -12.44 -2.77 -1.24
C PHE A 199 -13.34 -4.00 -1.42
N TYR A 200 -13.31 -4.94 -0.47
CA TYR A 200 -14.20 -6.10 -0.47
C TYR A 200 -15.68 -5.67 -0.53
N ALA A 201 -16.05 -4.71 0.32
CA ALA A 201 -17.41 -4.17 0.34
C ALA A 201 -17.79 -3.48 -0.99
N ALA A 202 -16.87 -2.70 -1.56
CA ALA A 202 -17.11 -1.97 -2.80
C ALA A 202 -17.31 -2.86 -4.03
N VAL A 203 -16.61 -4.01 -4.07
CA VAL A 203 -16.66 -4.94 -5.19
C VAL A 203 -17.90 -5.84 -5.16
N LEU A 204 -18.33 -6.26 -3.97
CA LEU A 204 -19.44 -7.22 -3.82
C LEU A 204 -20.80 -6.57 -3.62
N PHE A 205 -20.85 -5.31 -3.15
CA PHE A 205 -22.10 -4.65 -2.83
C PHE A 205 -22.28 -3.34 -3.59
N CYS A 206 -23.51 -3.10 -4.03
CA CYS A 206 -23.93 -1.81 -4.55
C CYS A 206 -24.49 -0.93 -3.42
N LEU A 207 -24.26 0.38 -3.50
CA LEU A 207 -24.89 1.35 -2.58
C LEU A 207 -26.43 1.22 -2.58
N ASP A 208 -27.01 0.77 -3.69
CA ASP A 208 -28.45 0.53 -3.81
C ASP A 208 -28.92 -0.71 -3.04
N ASP A 209 -28.04 -1.70 -2.78
CA ASP A 209 -28.36 -2.87 -1.97
C ASP A 209 -28.39 -2.54 -0.47
N ILE A 210 -27.57 -1.55 -0.05
CA ILE A 210 -27.62 -1.00 1.32
C ILE A 210 -28.96 -0.30 1.55
N LYS A 211 -29.44 0.48 0.58
CA LYS A 211 -30.75 1.14 0.65
C LYS A 211 -31.92 0.15 0.74
N LYS A 212 -31.74 -1.06 0.19
CA LYS A 212 -32.73 -2.15 0.26
C LYS A 212 -32.66 -2.98 1.54
N GLY A 213 -31.77 -2.65 2.49
CA GLY A 213 -31.71 -3.32 3.80
C GLY A 213 -31.24 -4.77 3.75
N ASN A 214 -30.38 -5.15 2.81
CA ASN A 214 -29.96 -6.54 2.67
C ASN A 214 -28.99 -6.96 3.79
N PHE A 215 -29.50 -7.65 4.80
CA PHE A 215 -28.73 -8.15 5.96
C PHE A 215 -27.58 -9.11 5.59
N LYS A 216 -27.59 -9.73 4.41
CA LYS A 216 -26.48 -10.58 3.94
C LYS A 216 -25.17 -9.80 3.79
N LEU A 217 -25.26 -8.49 3.54
CA LEU A 217 -24.10 -7.60 3.42
C LEU A 217 -23.32 -7.52 4.74
N PHE A 218 -24.04 -7.26 5.83
CA PHE A 218 -23.46 -7.18 7.16
C PHE A 218 -22.82 -8.52 7.54
N LEU A 219 -23.50 -9.64 7.30
CA LEU A 219 -22.98 -10.97 7.64
C LEU A 219 -21.65 -11.29 6.92
N GLY A 220 -21.48 -10.84 5.67
CA GLY A 220 -20.25 -11.07 4.89
C GLY A 220 -19.08 -10.17 5.27
N VAL A 221 -19.35 -8.95 5.76
CA VAL A 221 -18.31 -7.99 6.15
C VAL A 221 -17.89 -8.15 7.62
N THR A 222 -18.79 -8.59 8.50
CA THR A 222 -18.53 -8.73 9.94
C THR A 222 -17.28 -9.53 10.27
N PRO A 223 -17.02 -10.72 9.68
CA PRO A 223 -15.79 -11.47 10.00
C PRO A 223 -14.51 -10.72 9.61
N LEU A 224 -14.52 -9.92 8.54
CA LEU A 224 -13.39 -9.10 8.12
C LEU A 224 -13.16 -7.94 9.09
N VAL A 225 -14.24 -7.34 9.59
CA VAL A 225 -14.17 -6.28 10.61
C VAL A 225 -13.65 -6.83 11.94
N ILE A 226 -14.14 -7.99 12.37
CA ILE A 226 -13.63 -8.67 13.59
C ILE A 226 -12.14 -8.98 13.44
N ALA A 227 -11.70 -9.47 12.27
CA ALA A 227 -10.30 -9.75 11.99
C ALA A 227 -9.39 -8.51 12.05
N PHE A 228 -9.95 -7.31 11.89
CA PHE A 228 -9.24 -6.05 12.07
C PHE A 228 -9.31 -5.55 13.52
N ILE A 229 -10.49 -5.59 14.14
CA ILE A 229 -10.71 -5.07 15.50
C ILE A 229 -9.94 -5.89 16.54
N LEU A 230 -9.94 -7.22 16.43
CA LEU A 230 -9.26 -8.10 17.39
C LEU A 230 -7.77 -7.78 17.55
N PRO A 231 -6.94 -7.78 16.49
CA PRO A 231 -5.54 -7.42 16.63
C PRO A 231 -5.36 -5.95 17.01
N TYR A 232 -6.19 -5.03 16.52
CA TYR A 232 -6.11 -3.62 16.86
C TYR A 232 -6.33 -3.36 18.36
N LEU A 233 -7.40 -3.90 18.94
CA LEU A 233 -7.67 -3.78 20.38
C LEU A 233 -6.69 -4.59 21.22
N GLY A 234 -6.26 -5.76 20.73
CA GLY A 234 -5.26 -6.60 21.40
C GLY A 234 -3.93 -5.87 21.56
N LEU A 235 -3.43 -5.25 20.48
CA LEU A 235 -2.24 -4.40 20.51
C LEU A 235 -2.39 -3.26 21.52
N ARG A 236 -3.56 -2.63 21.51
CA ARG A 236 -3.85 -1.50 22.38
C ARG A 236 -3.89 -1.86 23.86
N SER A 237 -4.40 -3.04 24.20
CA SER A 237 -4.42 -3.50 25.59
C SER A 237 -3.04 -3.89 26.09
N LEU A 238 -2.13 -4.34 25.21
CA LEU A 238 -0.80 -4.83 25.56
C LEU A 238 0.24 -3.69 25.67
N ILE A 239 0.12 -2.65 24.83
CA ILE A 239 1.07 -1.53 24.74
C ILE A 239 0.59 -0.33 25.57
N ASN A 240 -0.12 -0.56 26.68
CA ASN A 240 -0.53 0.50 27.61
C ASN A 240 0.68 1.06 28.39
N GLU A 241 1.53 1.83 27.71
CA GLU A 241 2.49 2.73 28.34
C GLU A 241 1.90 4.15 28.40
N GLU A 242 2.12 4.83 29.54
CA GLU A 242 1.58 6.14 29.93
C GLU A 242 1.92 7.29 28.95
N SER A 243 2.75 7.05 27.93
CA SER A 243 3.19 8.00 26.90
C SER A 243 2.48 7.85 25.53
N THR A 244 1.59 6.86 25.37
CA THR A 244 0.93 6.58 24.08
C THR A 244 -0.34 7.42 23.88
N THR A 245 -0.15 8.64 23.37
CA THR A 245 -1.27 9.50 22.98
C THR A 245 -2.11 8.85 21.86
N PHE A 246 -3.45 8.96 21.99
CA PHE A 246 -4.44 8.44 21.02
C PHE A 246 -4.25 9.03 19.61
N VAL A 247 -3.57 10.17 19.53
CA VAL A 247 -3.31 10.97 18.34
C VAL A 247 -1.95 11.65 18.54
N GLU A 248 -1.04 11.54 17.57
CA GLU A 248 0.26 12.27 17.58
C GLU A 248 0.07 13.80 17.67
N GLY A 249 -1.11 14.27 17.26
CA GLY A 249 -1.62 15.64 17.36
C GLY A 249 -2.82 15.80 16.43
N PHE A 250 -3.78 16.67 16.77
CA PHE A 250 -4.81 17.07 15.81
C PHE A 250 -4.19 18.04 14.80
N TYR A 251 -3.93 17.56 13.58
CA TYR A 251 -3.29 18.36 12.53
C TYR A 251 -4.27 19.16 11.67
N ILE A 252 -5.56 19.21 12.06
CA ILE A 252 -6.63 19.86 11.29
C ILE A 252 -6.24 21.31 10.93
N ASN A 253 -5.83 22.13 11.92
CA ASN A 253 -5.44 23.52 11.66
C ASN A 253 -4.21 23.61 10.75
N ARG A 254 -3.18 22.78 10.99
CA ARG A 254 -1.97 22.70 10.15
C ARG A 254 -2.26 22.22 8.72
N ASN A 255 -3.28 21.39 8.52
CA ASN A 255 -3.67 20.88 7.21
C ASN A 255 -4.33 21.97 6.33
N PHE A 256 -5.06 22.90 6.93
CA PHE A 256 -5.72 23.99 6.19
C PHE A 256 -4.92 25.29 6.16
N GLU A 257 -3.99 25.50 7.09
CA GLU A 257 -3.13 26.70 7.12
C GLU A 257 -1.88 26.57 6.24
N SER A 258 -1.38 25.35 6.01
CA SER A 258 -0.16 25.13 5.22
C SER A 258 -0.49 25.00 3.72
N PRO A 259 0.15 25.80 2.84
CA PRO A 259 -0.07 25.71 1.39
C PRO A 259 0.37 24.34 0.82
N PHE A 260 1.35 23.69 1.45
CA PHE A 260 1.79 22.36 1.06
C PHE A 260 0.70 21.30 1.29
N ASN A 261 0.02 21.34 2.44
CA ASN A 261 -1.05 20.37 2.74
C ASN A 261 -2.24 20.53 1.79
N LEU A 262 -2.63 21.77 1.46
CA LEU A 262 -3.66 22.02 0.46
C LEU A 262 -3.26 21.51 -0.93
N ALA A 263 -1.99 21.69 -1.33
CA ALA A 263 -1.49 21.15 -2.59
C ALA A 263 -1.54 19.61 -2.63
N GLY A 264 -1.21 18.94 -1.51
CA GLY A 264 -1.32 17.48 -1.39
C GLY A 264 -2.76 16.97 -1.52
N LEU A 265 -3.72 17.63 -0.88
CA LEU A 265 -5.14 17.33 -1.03
C LEU A 265 -5.63 17.55 -2.47
N PHE A 266 -5.25 18.68 -3.07
CA PHE A 266 -5.62 19.02 -4.44
C PHE A 266 -5.06 18.00 -5.44
N PHE A 267 -3.80 17.57 -5.24
CA PHE A 267 -3.18 16.49 -5.99
C PHE A 267 -4.00 15.20 -5.88
N ALA A 268 -4.36 14.76 -4.67
CA ALA A 268 -5.14 13.56 -4.46
C ALA A 268 -6.51 13.64 -5.15
N CYS A 269 -7.22 14.76 -5.01
CA CYS A 269 -8.52 14.99 -5.66
C CYS A 269 -8.41 14.93 -7.19
N ILE A 270 -7.42 15.61 -7.78
CA ILE A 270 -7.20 15.61 -9.23
C ILE A 270 -6.88 14.22 -9.75
N VAL A 271 -5.96 13.51 -9.10
CA VAL A 271 -5.56 12.16 -9.54
C VAL A 271 -6.74 11.20 -9.45
N LEU A 272 -7.49 11.20 -8.34
CA LEU A 272 -8.68 10.36 -8.19
C LEU A 272 -9.78 10.73 -9.20
N TYR A 273 -9.94 12.01 -9.53
CA TYR A 273 -10.87 12.46 -10.57
C TYR A 273 -10.47 11.98 -11.96
N PHE A 274 -9.19 12.04 -12.31
CA PHE A 274 -8.70 11.50 -13.58
C PHE A 274 -8.86 9.99 -13.66
N ILE A 275 -8.58 9.27 -12.57
CA ILE A 275 -8.86 7.83 -12.49
C ILE A 275 -10.34 7.53 -12.71
N TYR A 276 -11.23 8.32 -12.11
CA TYR A 276 -12.68 8.18 -12.32
C TYR A 276 -13.06 8.38 -13.80
N LYS A 277 -12.41 9.31 -14.51
CA LYS A 277 -12.58 9.49 -15.95
C LYS A 277 -12.02 8.34 -16.78
N LEU A 278 -10.95 7.68 -16.33
CA LEU A 278 -10.36 6.53 -17.00
C LEU A 278 -11.24 5.27 -16.90
N CYS A 279 -12.16 5.19 -15.95
CA CYS A 279 -13.13 4.10 -15.88
C CYS A 279 -14.08 4.14 -17.10
N ILE A 280 -13.88 3.23 -18.06
CA ILE A 280 -14.69 3.16 -19.29
C ILE A 280 -16.11 2.64 -18.99
N THR A 281 -16.22 1.55 -18.22
CA THR A 281 -17.50 0.87 -17.95
C THR A 281 -18.29 1.55 -16.82
N HIS A 282 -19.62 1.63 -16.96
CA HIS A 282 -20.52 2.14 -15.91
C HIS A 282 -20.33 1.40 -14.56
N LYS A 283 -20.13 0.08 -14.62
CA LYS A 283 -19.85 -0.75 -13.44
C LYS A 283 -18.53 -0.40 -12.75
N ASN A 284 -17.46 -0.14 -13.50
CA ASN A 284 -16.16 0.26 -12.95
C ASN A 284 -16.29 1.63 -12.24
N LYS A 285 -17.05 2.56 -12.84
CA LYS A 285 -17.38 3.85 -12.20
C LYS A 285 -18.16 3.66 -10.90
N MET A 286 -19.10 2.71 -10.88
CA MET A 286 -19.90 2.41 -9.70
C MET A 286 -19.06 1.78 -8.58
N VAL A 287 -18.26 0.74 -8.88
CA VAL A 287 -17.33 0.12 -7.91
C VAL A 287 -16.34 1.14 -7.35
N PHE A 288 -15.81 2.02 -8.20
CA PHE A 288 -14.90 3.08 -7.74
C PHE A 288 -15.60 4.08 -6.80
N LYS A 289 -16.83 4.50 -7.11
CA LYS A 289 -17.62 5.35 -6.22
C LYS A 289 -17.91 4.67 -4.88
N ASN A 290 -18.32 3.40 -4.90
CA ASN A 290 -18.56 2.61 -3.70
C ASN A 290 -17.26 2.50 -2.89
N TYR A 291 -16.12 2.29 -3.55
CA TYR A 291 -14.82 2.20 -2.90
C TYR A 291 -14.42 3.49 -2.20
N LEU A 292 -14.59 4.65 -2.85
CA LEU A 292 -14.36 5.95 -2.21
C LEU A 292 -15.30 6.18 -1.03
N PHE A 293 -16.57 5.78 -1.14
CA PHE A 293 -17.54 5.90 -0.06
C PHE A 293 -17.17 5.03 1.15
N PHE A 294 -16.87 3.74 0.95
CA PHE A 294 -16.45 2.84 2.03
C PHE A 294 -15.07 3.20 2.59
N SER A 295 -14.23 3.89 1.83
CA SER A 295 -12.94 4.41 2.29
C SER A 295 -13.06 5.77 3.01
N SER A 296 -14.26 6.36 3.11
CA SER A 296 -14.45 7.65 3.78
C SER A 296 -14.02 7.68 5.25
N PRO A 297 -14.19 6.62 6.08
CA PRO A 297 -13.70 6.65 7.46
C PRO A 297 -12.17 6.78 7.53
N TYR A 298 -11.47 6.15 6.59
CA TYR A 298 -10.02 6.27 6.45
C TYR A 298 -9.62 7.70 6.01
N LEU A 299 -10.32 8.27 5.03
CA LEU A 299 -10.05 9.65 4.59
C LEU A 299 -10.30 10.69 5.68
N LEU A 300 -11.32 10.48 6.52
CA LEU A 300 -11.58 11.31 7.70
C LEU A 300 -10.44 11.18 8.72
N MET A 301 -9.97 9.97 9.00
CA MET A 301 -8.80 9.76 9.87
C MET A 301 -7.56 10.49 9.32
N VAL A 302 -7.29 10.40 8.02
CA VAL A 302 -6.19 11.12 7.37
C VAL A 302 -6.35 12.63 7.51
N THR A 303 -7.58 13.16 7.42
CA THR A 303 -7.85 14.59 7.60
C THR A 303 -7.59 15.06 9.04
N MET A 304 -7.88 14.21 10.02
CA MET A 304 -7.73 14.54 11.44
C MET A 304 -6.28 14.42 11.94
N VAL A 305 -5.57 13.37 11.50
CA VAL A 305 -4.29 12.94 12.10
C VAL A 305 -3.15 12.90 11.09
N GLY A 306 -3.44 12.78 9.79
CA GLY A 306 -2.43 12.74 8.74
C GLY A 306 -2.08 14.14 8.22
N LEU A 307 -0.91 14.25 7.58
CA LEU A 307 -0.53 15.44 6.81
C LEU A 307 -0.87 15.19 5.34
N PHE A 308 -1.69 16.06 4.73
CA PHE A 308 -2.07 15.89 3.32
C PHE A 308 -0.89 15.96 2.35
N TRP A 309 0.18 16.66 2.73
CA TRP A 309 1.43 16.67 1.96
C TRP A 309 2.01 15.27 1.77
N GLU A 310 1.79 14.36 2.71
CA GLU A 310 2.21 12.97 2.64
C GLU A 310 1.33 12.17 1.67
N VAL A 311 1.51 12.42 0.37
CA VAL A 311 0.76 11.80 -0.73
C VAL A 311 0.75 10.26 -0.66
N ARG A 312 1.76 9.65 -0.02
CA ARG A 312 1.80 8.21 0.30
C ARG A 312 0.55 7.68 0.99
N LEU A 313 -0.16 8.50 1.79
CA LEU A 313 -1.41 8.11 2.46
C LEU A 313 -2.55 7.82 1.47
N PHE A 314 -2.50 8.43 0.28
CA PHE A 314 -3.47 8.22 -0.80
C PHE A 314 -3.01 7.15 -1.80
N LEU A 315 -1.79 6.64 -1.69
CA LEU A 315 -1.21 5.67 -2.65
C LEU A 315 -2.06 4.40 -2.81
N PRO A 316 -2.58 3.75 -1.75
CA PRO A 316 -3.46 2.59 -1.90
C PRO A 316 -4.73 2.90 -2.71
N LEU A 317 -5.31 4.10 -2.51
CA LEU A 317 -6.50 4.55 -3.23
C LEU A 317 -6.21 4.79 -4.72
N ILE A 318 -5.07 5.41 -5.02
CA ILE A 318 -4.62 5.67 -6.39
C ILE A 318 -4.38 4.35 -7.14
N ILE A 319 -3.60 3.43 -6.56
CA ILE A 319 -3.26 2.16 -7.22
C ILE A 319 -4.51 1.29 -7.42
N THR A 320 -5.37 1.18 -6.41
CA THR A 320 -6.61 0.41 -6.55
C THR A 320 -7.57 1.05 -7.52
N GLY A 321 -7.63 2.39 -7.58
CA GLY A 321 -8.38 3.09 -8.60
C GLY A 321 -7.90 2.74 -10.03
N ILE A 322 -6.59 2.71 -10.24
CA ILE A 322 -5.99 2.26 -11.51
C ILE A 322 -6.39 0.81 -11.80
N ILE A 323 -6.29 -0.10 -10.83
CA ILE A 323 -6.68 -1.51 -11.00
C ILE A 323 -8.17 -1.64 -11.35
N ILE A 324 -9.06 -0.94 -10.64
CA ILE A 324 -10.52 -0.95 -10.90
C ILE A 324 -10.82 -0.43 -12.30
N SER A 325 -10.13 0.63 -12.75
CA SER A 325 -10.37 1.22 -14.06
C SER A 325 -10.17 0.22 -15.21
N TYR A 326 -9.21 -0.70 -15.06
CA TYR A 326 -8.81 -1.67 -16.09
C TYR A 326 -9.32 -3.10 -15.88
N HIS A 327 -9.88 -3.41 -14.72
CA HIS A 327 -10.44 -4.74 -14.43
C HIS A 327 -11.80 -4.93 -15.13
N GLN A 328 -12.04 -6.13 -15.69
CA GLN A 328 -13.33 -6.49 -16.28
C GLN A 328 -14.23 -7.13 -15.23
N PHE A 329 -15.15 -6.32 -14.69
CA PHE A 329 -16.24 -6.84 -13.86
C PHE A 329 -17.34 -7.38 -14.78
N THR A 330 -17.45 -8.71 -14.93
CA THR A 330 -18.54 -9.35 -15.70
C THR A 330 -19.90 -9.12 -15.03
N ASP A 331 -20.99 -9.12 -15.81
CA ASP A 331 -22.38 -8.85 -15.35
C ASP A 331 -22.99 -9.93 -14.46
N THR A 332 -22.20 -10.90 -14.01
CA THR A 332 -22.61 -12.07 -13.22
C THR A 332 -23.03 -11.80 -11.76
N ILE A 333 -23.33 -10.55 -11.39
CA ILE A 333 -23.90 -10.23 -10.06
C ILE A 333 -25.45 -10.21 -10.10
N ALA A 334 -26.06 -10.28 -11.29
CA ALA A 334 -27.52 -10.28 -11.42
C ALA A 334 -28.21 -11.64 -11.08
N GLU A 335 -27.46 -12.73 -10.84
CA GLU A 335 -28.05 -14.07 -10.63
C GLU A 335 -27.47 -14.84 -9.42
N ARG A 336 -27.25 -14.17 -8.28
CA ARG A 336 -27.01 -14.89 -7.01
C ARG A 336 -27.77 -14.32 -5.83
#